data_AF-D6TT79-F1
#
_entry.id   AF-D6TT79-F1
#
_cell.length_a   1.000
_cell.length_b   1.000
_cell.length_c   1.000
_cell.angle_alpha   90.00
_cell.angle_beta   90.00
_cell.angle_gamma   90.00
#
_symmetry.space_group_name_H-M   'P 1'
#
loop_
_entity.id
_entity.type
_entity.pdbx_description
1 polymer ?
#
loop_
_entity_poly.entity_id
_entity_poly.type
_entity_poly.pdbx_seq_one_letter_code
_entity_poly.pdbx_strand_id
1 'polypeptide(L)'
;MRLEIQKTLAFLHDEILTLTIEEKAKYNKTLAGLRNREKELIEAQNNTPQTTLKEDFQELADVLADIPGKLDGCSMERKQKLARLITESVVIEDVSVHWLRLTVFWRGPLAARPDVCLIWCQRGRRHVERWTAEEDEYIRAHYGVGNKWEILNHFLEKTWNMIRERALFLGVRRQISQTAPIADNVTVSDLNVIPDRAIALKILEQVAQTSSKTIKRDSQSFAVWLYPAGLSKFTGAIKHRGSDNRLGNGNDNE
;
A
#
# COMPACT_ATOMS: atom_id res chain seq x y z
N MET A 1 -8.95 18.90 -14.85
CA MET A 1 -7.61 19.47 -14.56
C MET A 1 -7.59 20.99 -14.41
N ARG A 2 -7.63 21.84 -15.46
CA ARG A 2 -7.46 23.31 -15.30
C ARG A 2 -8.51 23.97 -14.38
N LEU A 3 -9.77 23.53 -14.46
CA LEU A 3 -10.87 24.01 -13.61
C LEU A 3 -10.77 23.52 -12.15
N GLU A 4 -10.25 22.31 -11.93
CA GLU A 4 -10.04 21.75 -10.59
C GLU A 4 -8.86 22.42 -9.88
N ILE A 5 -7.80 22.74 -10.63
CA ILE A 5 -6.68 23.55 -10.14
C ILE A 5 -7.17 24.93 -9.70
N GLN A 6 -8.05 25.58 -10.47
CA GLN A 6 -8.61 26.87 -10.08
C GLN A 6 -9.47 26.79 -8.82
N LYS A 7 -10.30 25.75 -8.67
CA LYS A 7 -11.12 25.54 -7.47
C LYS A 7 -10.27 25.28 -6.22
N THR A 8 -9.22 24.46 -6.35
CA THR A 8 -8.29 24.20 -5.24
C THR A 8 -7.48 25.44 -4.86
N LEU A 9 -7.03 26.23 -5.84
CA LEU A 9 -6.35 27.50 -5.57
C LEU A 9 -7.27 28.53 -4.87
N ALA A 10 -8.53 28.64 -5.28
CA ALA A 10 -9.50 29.52 -4.63
C ALA A 10 -9.78 29.08 -3.18
N PHE A 11 -9.98 27.78 -2.96
CA PHE A 11 -10.18 27.22 -1.62
C PHE A 11 -8.98 27.49 -0.69
N LEU A 12 -7.76 27.24 -1.17
CA LEU A 12 -6.53 27.50 -0.40
C LEU A 12 -6.36 28.99 -0.10
N HIS A 13 -6.75 29.87 -1.04
CA HIS A 13 -6.69 31.32 -0.82
C HIS A 13 -7.60 31.75 0.31
N ASP A 14 -8.85 31.27 0.35
CA ASP A 14 -9.80 31.58 1.42
C ASP A 14 -9.34 31.03 2.78
N GLU A 15 -8.80 29.81 2.81
CA GLU A 15 -8.24 29.21 4.03
C GLU A 15 -7.08 30.06 4.57
N ILE A 16 -6.15 30.49 3.71
CA ILE A 16 -5.03 31.36 4.08
C ILE A 16 -5.50 32.70 4.64
N LEU A 17 -6.60 33.26 4.14
CA LEU A 17 -7.14 34.52 4.66
C LEU A 17 -7.64 34.38 6.11
N THR A 18 -8.22 33.23 6.47
CA THR A 18 -8.75 32.96 7.82
C THR A 18 -7.68 32.68 8.88
N LEU A 19 -6.44 32.39 8.47
CA LEU A 19 -5.35 32.12 9.40
C LEU A 19 -5.01 33.33 10.29
N THR A 20 -4.70 33.05 11.55
CA THR A 20 -4.14 34.03 12.48
C THR A 20 -2.76 34.52 12.02
N ILE A 21 -2.28 35.64 12.58
CA ILE A 21 -0.98 36.22 12.22
C ILE A 21 0.17 35.21 12.48
N GLU A 22 0.10 34.47 13.58
CA GLU A 22 1.10 33.47 13.96
C GLU A 22 1.10 32.27 12.99
N GLU A 23 -0.08 31.78 12.62
CA GLU A 23 -0.23 30.70 11.64
C GLU A 23 0.26 31.13 10.24
N LYS A 24 -0.03 32.37 9.83
CA LYS A 24 0.50 32.95 8.58
C LYS A 24 2.03 33.00 8.58
N ALA A 25 2.65 33.39 9.69
CA ALA A 25 4.10 33.39 9.81
C ALA A 25 4.70 31.98 9.70
N LYS A 26 4.08 30.98 10.36
CA LYS A 26 4.49 29.58 10.28
C LYS A 26 4.31 29.02 8.86
N TYR A 27 3.19 29.33 8.21
CA TYR A 27 2.91 28.96 6.82
C TYR A 27 3.95 29.54 5.87
N ASN A 28 4.24 30.83 5.96
CA ASN A 28 5.25 31.50 5.13
C ASN A 28 6.65 30.92 5.32
N LYS A 29 7.03 30.58 6.56
CA LYS A 29 8.32 29.90 6.84
C LYS A 29 8.38 28.53 6.16
N THR A 30 7.28 27.78 6.19
CA THR A 30 7.18 26.46 5.55
C THR A 30 7.25 26.60 4.03
N LEU A 31 6.54 27.56 3.46
CA LEU A 31 6.52 27.85 2.04
C LEU A 31 7.90 28.29 1.51
N ALA A 32 8.64 29.11 2.27
CA ALA A 32 10.01 29.49 1.93
C ALA A 32 10.94 28.26 1.90
N GLY A 33 10.79 27.35 2.88
CA GLY A 33 11.55 26.09 2.89
C GLY A 33 11.25 25.20 1.68
N LEU A 34 9.97 25.10 1.28
CA LEU A 34 9.59 24.33 0.08
C LEU A 34 10.13 24.95 -1.21
N ARG A 35 10.08 26.28 -1.36
CA ARG A 35 10.64 26.99 -2.53
C ARG A 35 12.15 26.82 -2.64
N ASN A 36 12.88 26.86 -1.53
CA ASN A 36 14.32 26.61 -1.54
C ASN A 36 14.63 25.18 -2.00
N ARG A 37 13.89 24.20 -1.48
CA ARG A 37 14.03 22.79 -1.89
C ARG A 37 13.67 22.56 -3.36
N GLU A 38 12.62 23.20 -3.86
CA GLU A 38 12.25 23.16 -5.28
C GLU A 38 13.38 23.73 -6.15
N LYS A 39 13.94 24.87 -5.76
CA LYS A 39 15.08 25.48 -6.46
C LYS A 39 16.31 24.56 -6.46
N GLU A 40 16.65 23.97 -5.31
CA GLU A 40 17.75 22.99 -5.20
C GLU A 40 17.53 21.77 -6.12
N LEU A 41 16.29 21.28 -6.22
CA LEU A 41 15.95 20.16 -7.11
C LEU A 41 16.06 20.53 -8.58
N ILE A 42 15.61 21.73 -8.97
CA ILE A 42 15.72 22.24 -10.34
C ILE A 42 17.20 22.44 -10.70
N GLU A 43 18.01 23.01 -9.80
CA GLU A 43 19.44 23.20 -10.01
C GLU A 43 20.17 21.85 -10.11
N ALA A 44 19.85 20.88 -9.24
CA ALA A 44 20.40 19.54 -9.33
C ALA A 44 20.00 18.85 -10.66
N GLN A 45 18.78 19.05 -11.12
CA GLN A 45 18.29 18.51 -12.40
C GLN A 45 19.03 19.15 -13.59
N ASN A 46 19.24 20.46 -13.57
CA ASN A 46 19.94 21.18 -14.64
C ASN A 46 21.45 20.91 -14.65
N ASN A 47 22.05 20.69 -13.48
CA ASN A 47 23.48 20.38 -13.34
C ASN A 47 23.81 18.91 -13.60
N THR A 48 22.80 18.03 -13.79
CA THR A 48 23.03 16.63 -14.16
C THR A 48 23.50 16.57 -15.62
N PRO A 49 24.76 16.18 -15.91
CA PRO A 49 25.31 16.26 -17.26
C PRO A 49 24.56 15.34 -18.22
N GLN A 50 24.10 15.83 -19.38
CA GLN A 50 23.40 15.00 -20.38
C GLN A 50 24.21 13.78 -20.87
N THR A 51 25.53 13.81 -20.76
CA THR A 51 26.42 12.68 -21.07
C THR A 51 26.14 11.47 -20.17
N THR A 52 25.77 11.69 -18.91
CA THR A 52 25.44 10.61 -17.96
C THR A 52 24.22 9.81 -18.39
N LEU A 53 23.24 10.43 -19.07
CA LEU A 53 22.03 9.74 -19.47
C LEU A 53 22.27 8.68 -20.55
N LYS A 54 23.16 8.94 -21.51
CA LYS A 54 23.46 7.96 -22.56
C LYS A 54 24.18 6.74 -21.99
N GLU A 55 25.15 6.96 -21.09
CA GLU A 55 25.84 5.90 -20.37
C GLU A 55 24.87 5.09 -19.51
N ASP A 56 23.95 5.78 -18.82
CA ASP A 56 22.90 5.15 -18.01
C ASP A 56 21.93 4.31 -18.84
N PHE A 57 21.55 4.76 -20.05
CA PHE A 57 20.71 3.99 -20.96
C PHE A 57 21.45 2.77 -21.54
N GLN A 58 22.74 2.88 -21.81
CA GLN A 58 23.56 1.76 -22.25
C GLN A 58 23.70 0.73 -21.12
N GLU A 59 24.00 1.19 -19.89
CA GLU A 59 24.05 0.34 -18.70
C GLU A 59 22.73 -0.38 -18.48
N LEU A 60 21.61 0.34 -18.61
CA LEU A 60 20.28 -0.24 -18.51
C LEU A 60 20.05 -1.32 -19.57
N ALA A 61 20.41 -1.07 -20.83
CA ALA A 61 20.29 -2.06 -21.90
C ALA A 61 21.10 -3.33 -21.59
N ASP A 62 22.32 -3.17 -21.06
CA ASP A 62 23.21 -4.28 -20.69
C ASP A 62 22.68 -5.11 -19.50
N VAL A 63 21.97 -4.47 -18.58
CA VAL A 63 21.29 -5.14 -17.46
C VAL A 63 20.02 -5.84 -17.93
N LEU A 64 19.23 -5.20 -18.80
CA LEU A 64 18.02 -5.78 -19.38
C LEU A 64 18.31 -6.99 -20.29
N ALA A 65 19.52 -7.08 -20.85
CA ALA A 65 19.95 -8.24 -21.62
C ALA A 65 20.16 -9.51 -20.76
N ASP A 66 20.34 -9.38 -19.44
CA ASP A 66 20.62 -10.49 -18.52
C ASP A 66 19.96 -10.28 -17.14
N ILE A 67 18.64 -10.06 -17.17
CA ILE A 67 17.84 -9.72 -15.99
C ILE A 67 17.96 -10.75 -14.85
N PRO A 68 17.86 -12.09 -15.09
CA PRO A 68 17.85 -13.04 -13.99
C PRO A 68 19.20 -13.14 -13.25
N GLY A 69 20.33 -12.92 -13.93
CA GLY A 69 21.66 -13.07 -13.35
C GLY A 69 22.22 -11.78 -12.76
N LYS A 70 22.15 -10.68 -13.51
CA LYS A 70 22.80 -9.42 -13.12
C LYS A 70 22.03 -8.65 -12.05
N LEU A 71 20.71 -8.72 -12.06
CA LEU A 71 19.91 -7.90 -11.15
C LEU A 71 20.06 -8.37 -9.70
N ASP A 72 20.08 -9.68 -9.45
CA ASP A 72 20.17 -10.21 -8.09
C ASP A 72 21.47 -9.77 -7.38
N GLY A 73 22.60 -9.67 -8.11
CA GLY A 73 23.89 -9.19 -7.61
C GLY A 73 24.08 -7.66 -7.55
N CYS A 74 23.12 -6.86 -8.04
CA CYS A 74 23.24 -5.40 -7.99
C CYS A 74 22.97 -4.84 -6.59
N SER A 75 23.69 -3.76 -6.22
CA SER A 75 23.39 -2.98 -5.01
C SER A 75 21.99 -2.37 -5.06
N MET A 76 21.43 -2.02 -3.90
CA MET A 76 20.08 -1.45 -3.84
C MET A 76 20.01 -0.08 -4.51
N GLU A 77 21.05 0.73 -4.37
CA GLU A 77 21.17 2.05 -5.02
C GLU A 77 21.14 1.89 -6.54
N ARG A 78 21.85 0.90 -7.07
CA ARG A 78 21.86 0.59 -8.51
C ARG A 78 20.49 0.12 -8.99
N LYS A 79 19.82 -0.77 -8.25
CA LYS A 79 18.44 -1.21 -8.53
C LYS A 79 17.47 -0.03 -8.56
N GLN A 80 17.58 0.89 -7.59
CA GLN A 80 16.76 2.11 -7.54
C GLN A 80 17.04 3.05 -8.71
N LYS A 81 18.32 3.23 -9.09
CA LYS A 81 18.72 4.03 -10.26
C LYS A 81 18.09 3.45 -11.54
N LEU A 82 18.25 2.14 -11.76
CA LEU A 82 17.66 1.46 -12.92
C LEU A 82 16.13 1.57 -12.94
N ALA A 83 15.47 1.34 -11.80
CA ALA A 83 14.03 1.51 -11.69
C ALA A 83 13.60 2.93 -12.09
N ARG A 84 14.26 3.97 -11.59
CA ARG A 84 13.96 5.38 -11.96
C ARG A 84 14.16 5.67 -13.45
N LEU A 85 15.10 5.00 -14.11
CA LEU A 85 15.34 5.17 -15.54
C LEU A 85 14.20 4.59 -16.40
N ILE A 86 13.62 3.46 -15.98
CA ILE A 86 12.55 2.77 -16.73
C ILE A 86 11.14 3.17 -16.30
N THR A 87 10.95 3.72 -15.10
CA THR A 87 9.63 4.17 -14.62
C THR A 87 9.42 5.65 -14.89
N GLU A 88 8.27 6.00 -15.44
CA GLU A 88 7.81 7.37 -15.60
C GLU A 88 7.32 7.92 -14.27
N SER A 89 6.40 7.20 -13.64
CA SER A 89 5.89 7.53 -12.31
C SER A 89 5.44 6.28 -11.57
N VAL A 90 5.39 6.38 -10.24
CA VAL A 90 4.92 5.33 -9.36
C VAL A 90 3.92 5.96 -8.40
N VAL A 91 2.71 5.41 -8.37
CA VAL A 91 1.62 5.90 -7.53
C VAL A 91 1.26 4.81 -6.53
N ILE A 92 1.18 5.16 -5.24
CA ILE A 92 0.72 4.27 -4.18
C ILE A 92 -0.55 4.86 -3.61
N GLU A 93 -1.64 4.10 -3.66
CA GLU A 93 -2.96 4.51 -3.17
C GLU A 93 -3.44 3.54 -2.09
N ASP A 94 -4.10 4.08 -1.07
CA ASP A 94 -4.83 3.26 -0.10
C ASP A 94 -6.17 2.86 -0.74
N VAL A 95 -6.42 1.55 -0.89
CA VAL A 95 -7.68 1.04 -1.48
C VAL A 95 -8.60 0.46 -0.43
N SER A 96 -8.03 -0.04 0.67
CA SER A 96 -8.77 -0.43 1.87
C SER A 96 -7.86 -0.30 3.09
N VAL A 97 -8.37 -0.67 4.26
CA VAL A 97 -7.62 -0.64 5.53
C VAL A 97 -6.31 -1.43 5.44
N HIS A 98 -6.30 -2.54 4.71
CA HIS A 98 -5.14 -3.42 4.58
C HIS A 98 -4.54 -3.49 3.19
N TRP A 99 -5.20 -2.97 2.14
CA TRP A 99 -4.67 -3.02 0.78
C TRP A 99 -4.15 -1.67 0.30
N LEU A 100 -2.90 -1.68 -0.16
CA LEU A 100 -2.32 -0.62 -0.98
C LEU A 100 -2.34 -1.05 -2.45
N ARG A 101 -2.58 -0.10 -3.34
CA ARG A 101 -2.41 -0.27 -4.79
C ARG A 101 -1.18 0.49 -5.24
N LEU A 102 -0.16 -0.24 -5.66
CA LEU A 102 1.03 0.27 -6.34
C LEU A 102 0.76 0.23 -7.85
N THR A 103 0.73 1.38 -8.49
CA THR A 103 0.61 1.54 -9.93
C THR A 103 1.93 2.06 -10.49
N VAL A 104 2.56 1.31 -11.39
CA VAL A 104 3.83 1.66 -12.03
C VAL A 104 3.55 2.06 -13.47
N PHE A 105 3.84 3.31 -13.80
CA PHE A 105 3.84 3.81 -15.17
C PHE A 105 5.26 3.69 -15.72
N TRP A 106 5.44 2.95 -16.81
CA TRP A 106 6.74 2.74 -17.44
C TRP A 106 7.02 3.83 -18.50
N ARG A 107 8.28 4.22 -18.67
CA ARG A 107 8.67 5.22 -19.68
C ARG A 107 8.62 4.62 -21.08
N GLY A 108 8.06 5.38 -22.02
CA GLY A 108 8.15 5.10 -23.45
C GLY A 108 7.41 3.80 -23.86
N PRO A 109 7.84 3.12 -24.94
CA PRO A 109 7.15 1.94 -25.46
C PRO A 109 7.44 0.65 -24.68
N LEU A 110 8.16 0.72 -23.54
CA LEU A 110 8.46 -0.45 -22.70
C LEU A 110 7.17 -1.17 -22.27
N ALA A 111 6.14 -0.41 -21.92
CA ALA A 111 4.80 -0.93 -21.70
C ALA A 111 3.77 0.14 -22.05
N ALA A 112 2.84 -0.18 -22.94
CA ALA A 112 1.73 0.71 -23.27
C ALA A 112 0.71 0.88 -22.13
N ARG A 113 0.85 0.10 -21.05
CA ARG A 113 -0.09 0.00 -19.94
C ARG A 113 0.67 0.06 -18.61
N PRO A 114 0.10 0.69 -17.56
CA PRO A 114 0.65 0.61 -16.23
C PRO A 114 0.51 -0.79 -15.63
N ASP A 115 1.52 -1.20 -14.87
CA ASP A 115 1.44 -2.40 -14.03
C ASP A 115 0.81 -2.04 -12.68
N VAL A 116 -0.02 -2.96 -12.17
CA VAL A 116 -0.74 -2.78 -10.91
C VAL A 116 -0.40 -3.93 -9.96
N CYS A 117 0.01 -3.59 -8.75
CA CYS A 117 0.29 -4.51 -7.66
C CYS A 117 -0.57 -4.15 -6.46
N LEU A 118 -1.26 -5.14 -5.90
CA LEU A 118 -1.92 -5.01 -4.60
C LEU A 118 -0.99 -5.50 -3.51
N ILE A 119 -0.73 -4.65 -2.52
CA ILE A 119 0.13 -4.95 -1.39
C ILE A 119 -0.75 -5.04 -0.13
N TRP A 120 -0.77 -6.21 0.48
CA TRP A 120 -1.40 -6.45 1.77
C TRP A 120 -0.48 -6.02 2.90
N CYS A 121 -0.98 -5.12 3.73
CA CYS A 121 -0.38 -4.68 4.97
C CYS A 121 -1.06 -5.40 6.13
N GLN A 122 -0.37 -6.37 6.77
CA GLN A 122 -0.93 -7.15 7.89
C GLN A 122 -1.42 -6.26 9.04
N ARG A 123 -0.71 -5.17 9.29
CA ARG A 123 -1.20 -4.08 10.13
C ARG A 123 -1.82 -3.07 9.19
N GLY A 124 -3.15 -3.09 9.12
CA GLY A 124 -3.86 -2.03 8.45
C GLY A 124 -3.48 -0.68 9.06
N ARG A 125 -3.73 0.41 8.33
CA ARG A 125 -3.60 1.73 8.96
C ARG A 125 -4.50 1.73 10.18
N ARG A 126 -3.97 2.15 11.33
CA ARG A 126 -4.81 2.40 12.50
C ARG A 126 -5.70 3.58 12.14
N HIS A 127 -6.84 3.32 11.51
CA HIS A 127 -7.92 4.28 11.50
C HIS A 127 -8.29 4.46 12.97
N VAL A 128 -7.92 5.61 13.53
CA VAL A 128 -8.41 6.06 14.85
C VAL A 128 -9.85 6.53 14.64
N GLU A 129 -10.68 5.66 14.08
CA GLU A 129 -12.09 5.95 13.97
C GLU A 129 -12.70 5.72 15.33
N ARG A 130 -13.23 6.82 15.85
CA ARG A 130 -14.07 6.79 17.03
C ARG A 130 -15.34 6.03 16.65
N TRP A 131 -15.66 5.01 17.44
CA TRP A 131 -16.96 4.35 17.37
C TRP A 131 -18.07 5.39 17.55
N THR A 132 -19.05 5.38 16.64
CA THR A 132 -20.20 6.26 16.77
C THR A 132 -21.26 5.66 17.70
N ALA A 133 -22.20 6.48 18.16
CA ALA A 133 -23.28 6.01 19.02
C ALA A 133 -24.21 5.03 18.29
N GLU A 134 -24.41 5.25 16.99
CA GLU A 134 -25.20 4.39 16.10
C GLU A 134 -24.54 3.02 15.92
N GLU A 135 -23.22 3.00 15.72
CA GLU A 135 -22.44 1.77 15.63
C GLU A 135 -22.52 0.96 16.93
N ASP A 136 -22.38 1.63 18.09
CA ASP A 136 -22.52 0.99 19.40
C ASP A 136 -23.91 0.38 19.60
N GLU A 137 -24.95 1.12 19.22
CA GLU A 137 -26.33 0.65 19.33
C GLU A 137 -26.57 -0.57 18.44
N TYR A 138 -26.04 -0.56 17.23
CA TYR A 138 -26.10 -1.72 16.34
C TYR A 138 -25.39 -2.94 16.93
N ILE A 139 -24.21 -2.75 17.55
CA ILE A 139 -23.49 -3.84 18.24
C ILE A 139 -24.34 -4.39 19.40
N ARG A 140 -24.94 -3.54 20.24
CA ARG A 140 -25.81 -3.99 21.34
C ARG A 140 -26.96 -4.85 20.85
N ALA A 141 -27.62 -4.42 19.78
CA ALA A 141 -28.78 -5.12 19.24
C ALA A 141 -28.41 -6.44 18.53
N HIS A 142 -27.32 -6.46 17.75
CA HIS A 142 -27.07 -7.56 16.80
C HIS A 142 -25.90 -8.46 17.18
N TYR A 143 -24.93 -8.02 17.98
CA TYR A 143 -23.69 -8.79 18.20
C TYR A 143 -23.93 -10.16 18.88
N GLY A 144 -24.90 -10.21 19.80
CA GLY A 144 -25.23 -11.41 20.56
C GLY A 144 -25.69 -12.58 19.70
N VAL A 145 -26.55 -12.31 18.73
CA VAL A 145 -27.30 -13.32 17.96
C VAL A 145 -27.03 -13.28 16.44
N GLY A 146 -26.50 -12.17 15.93
CA GLY A 146 -26.34 -11.91 14.50
C GLY A 146 -25.18 -12.68 13.87
N ASN A 147 -25.35 -13.04 12.59
CA ASN A 147 -24.30 -13.72 11.83
C ASN A 147 -23.05 -12.83 11.70
N LYS A 148 -21.85 -13.42 11.76
CA LYS A 148 -20.58 -12.70 11.58
C LYS A 148 -20.59 -11.85 10.29
N TRP A 149 -21.09 -12.39 9.18
CA TRP A 149 -21.17 -11.69 7.90
C TRP A 149 -22.14 -10.52 7.91
N GLU A 150 -23.32 -10.69 8.50
CA GLU A 150 -24.33 -9.62 8.58
C GLU A 150 -23.80 -8.44 9.39
N ILE A 151 -23.13 -8.73 10.51
CA ILE A 151 -22.49 -7.70 11.34
C ILE A 151 -21.36 -7.02 10.56
N LEU A 152 -20.47 -7.79 9.93
CA LEU A 152 -19.36 -7.22 9.15
C LEU A 152 -19.82 -6.38 7.95
N ASN A 153 -20.91 -6.76 7.28
CA ASN A 153 -21.47 -5.96 6.19
C ASN A 153 -22.02 -4.61 6.66
N HIS A 154 -22.38 -4.48 7.94
CA HIS A 154 -22.74 -3.20 8.53
C HIS A 154 -21.50 -2.33 8.80
N PHE A 155 -20.38 -2.96 9.18
CA PHE A 155 -19.12 -2.30 9.51
C PHE A 155 -18.05 -2.53 8.43
N LEU A 156 -18.23 -1.95 7.25
CA LEU A 156 -17.41 -2.25 6.08
C LEU A 156 -15.90 -2.06 6.28
N GLU A 157 -15.50 -1.13 7.16
CA GLU A 157 -14.11 -0.78 7.44
C GLU A 157 -13.59 -1.30 8.79
N LYS A 158 -14.41 -2.03 9.57
CA LYS A 158 -13.98 -2.61 10.84
C LYS A 158 -13.65 -4.08 10.69
N THR A 159 -12.58 -4.51 11.35
CA THR A 159 -12.28 -5.94 11.45
C THR A 159 -13.16 -6.61 12.50
N TRP A 160 -13.32 -7.92 12.41
CA TRP A 160 -14.06 -8.67 13.42
C TRP A 160 -13.46 -8.55 14.82
N ASN A 161 -12.12 -8.52 14.92
CA ASN A 161 -11.44 -8.28 16.19
C ASN A 161 -11.84 -6.95 16.83
N MET A 162 -11.87 -5.86 16.04
CA MET A 162 -12.29 -4.54 16.53
C MET A 162 -13.74 -4.56 17.02
N ILE A 163 -14.65 -5.18 16.26
CA ILE A 163 -16.07 -5.29 16.65
C ILE A 163 -16.21 -6.13 17.93
N ARG A 164 -15.48 -7.23 18.06
CA ARG A 164 -15.48 -8.08 19.26
C ARG A 164 -14.96 -7.32 20.48
N GLU A 165 -13.85 -6.62 20.35
CA GLU A 165 -13.30 -5.78 21.42
C GLU A 165 -14.28 -4.68 21.84
N ARG A 166 -14.96 -4.06 20.86
CA ARG A 166 -15.98 -3.06 21.14
C ARG A 166 -17.20 -3.65 21.83
N ALA A 167 -17.69 -4.80 21.38
CA ALA A 167 -18.80 -5.49 22.03
C ALA A 167 -18.47 -5.87 23.49
N LEU A 168 -17.25 -6.34 23.74
CA LEU A 168 -16.76 -6.63 25.10
C LEU A 168 -16.76 -5.37 25.97
N PHE A 169 -16.28 -4.24 25.44
CA PHE A 169 -16.32 -2.94 26.12
C PHE A 169 -17.75 -2.49 26.45
N LEU A 170 -18.71 -2.78 25.57
CA LEU A 170 -20.14 -2.49 25.77
C LEU A 170 -20.85 -3.52 26.68
N GLY A 171 -20.15 -4.54 27.19
CA GLY A 171 -20.73 -5.59 28.03
C GLY A 171 -21.60 -6.60 27.27
N VAL A 172 -21.53 -6.63 25.95
CA VAL A 172 -22.33 -7.52 25.10
C VAL A 172 -21.54 -8.78 24.79
N ARG A 173 -22.12 -9.96 25.08
CA ARG A 173 -21.50 -11.26 24.81
C ARG A 173 -22.19 -11.96 23.65
N ARG A 174 -21.42 -12.66 22.83
CA ARG A 174 -21.94 -13.49 21.73
C ARG A 174 -22.56 -14.77 22.31
N GLN A 175 -23.78 -15.08 21.91
CA GLN A 175 -24.51 -16.29 22.32
C GLN A 175 -24.30 -17.47 21.37
N ILE A 176 -23.92 -17.17 20.12
CA ILE A 176 -23.72 -18.16 19.07
C ILE A 176 -22.23 -18.38 18.79
N SER A 177 -21.79 -19.65 18.86
CA SER A 177 -20.48 -20.05 18.35
C SER A 177 -20.62 -20.26 16.84
N GLN A 178 -20.02 -19.37 16.05
CA GLN A 178 -19.97 -19.50 14.60
C GLN A 178 -18.53 -19.51 14.12
N THR A 179 -18.15 -20.60 13.46
CA THR A 179 -16.94 -20.69 12.65
C THR A 179 -17.24 -20.16 11.26
N ALA A 180 -17.32 -18.84 11.10
CA ALA A 180 -17.39 -18.23 9.78
C ALA A 180 -15.98 -18.21 9.15
N PRO A 181 -15.86 -18.37 7.82
CA PRO A 181 -14.58 -18.58 7.12
C PRO A 181 -13.69 -17.34 7.02
N ILE A 182 -14.15 -16.17 7.46
CA ILE A 182 -13.36 -14.94 7.37
C ILE A 182 -12.40 -14.86 8.56
N ALA A 183 -11.12 -14.57 8.27
CA ALA A 183 -10.14 -14.24 9.29
C ALA A 183 -10.56 -13.01 10.11
N ASP A 184 -10.20 -13.00 11.39
CA ASP A 184 -10.68 -11.96 12.32
C ASP A 184 -10.09 -10.57 12.06
N ASN A 185 -9.01 -10.49 11.29
CA ASN A 185 -8.27 -9.29 10.93
C ASN A 185 -8.57 -8.78 9.51
N VAL A 186 -9.64 -9.26 8.87
CA VAL A 186 -10.06 -8.84 7.52
C VAL A 186 -11.37 -8.05 7.62
N THR A 187 -11.48 -6.96 6.85
CA THR A 187 -12.70 -6.15 6.71
C THR A 187 -13.50 -6.57 5.46
N VAL A 188 -14.75 -6.15 5.34
CA VAL A 188 -15.53 -6.38 4.11
C VAL A 188 -14.96 -5.57 2.95
N SER A 189 -14.49 -4.34 3.22
CA SER A 189 -13.84 -3.51 2.20
C SER A 189 -12.61 -4.19 1.59
N ASP A 190 -11.84 -4.92 2.39
CA ASP A 190 -10.67 -5.68 1.89
C ASP A 190 -11.07 -6.76 0.87
N LEU A 191 -12.25 -7.36 1.04
CA LEU A 191 -12.76 -8.39 0.13
C LEU A 191 -13.28 -7.80 -1.17
N ASN A 192 -13.70 -6.54 -1.15
CA ASN A 192 -14.23 -5.84 -2.31
C ASN A 192 -13.13 -5.26 -3.23
N VAL A 193 -11.87 -5.25 -2.77
CA VAL A 193 -10.72 -4.79 -3.58
C VAL A 193 -10.50 -5.68 -4.81
N ILE A 194 -10.78 -6.98 -4.67
CA ILE A 194 -10.66 -7.97 -5.75
C ILE A 194 -12.09 -8.33 -6.20
N PRO A 195 -12.46 -8.10 -7.48
CA PRO A 195 -13.82 -8.33 -7.96
C PRO A 195 -14.33 -9.76 -7.74
N ASP A 196 -13.45 -10.75 -7.83
CA ASP A 196 -13.77 -12.14 -7.51
C ASP A 196 -13.53 -12.42 -6.01
N ARG A 197 -14.64 -12.49 -5.28
CA ARG A 197 -14.64 -12.72 -3.83
C ARG A 197 -14.06 -14.08 -3.43
N ALA A 198 -14.20 -15.11 -4.25
CA ALA A 198 -13.64 -16.42 -3.94
C ALA A 198 -12.11 -16.38 -4.04
N ILE A 199 -11.57 -15.69 -5.05
CA ILE A 199 -10.13 -15.45 -5.18
C ILE A 199 -9.63 -14.58 -4.02
N ALA A 200 -10.36 -13.53 -3.64
CA ALA A 200 -10.01 -12.67 -2.52
C ALA A 200 -9.86 -13.46 -1.21
N LEU A 201 -10.85 -14.30 -0.90
CA LEU A 201 -10.82 -15.16 0.28
C LEU A 201 -9.64 -16.14 0.25
N LYS A 202 -9.35 -16.75 -0.89
CA LYS A 202 -8.22 -17.67 -1.04
C LYS A 202 -6.87 -16.98 -0.83
N ILE A 203 -6.68 -15.78 -1.38
CA ILE A 203 -5.46 -14.98 -1.17
C ILE A 203 -5.31 -14.64 0.32
N LEU A 204 -6.38 -14.18 0.96
CA LEU A 204 -6.34 -13.82 2.39
C LEU A 204 -6.10 -15.02 3.28
N GLU A 205 -6.63 -16.19 2.93
CA GLU A 205 -6.33 -17.44 3.63
C GLU A 205 -4.84 -17.79 3.51
N GLN A 206 -4.24 -17.68 2.32
CA GLN A 206 -2.80 -17.90 2.11
C GLN A 206 -1.94 -16.91 2.90
N VAL A 207 -2.36 -15.63 2.94
CA VAL A 207 -1.71 -14.58 3.74
C VAL A 207 -1.79 -14.93 5.22
N ALA A 208 -2.97 -15.31 5.71
CA ALA A 208 -3.18 -15.71 7.11
C ALA A 208 -2.33 -16.94 7.48
N GLN A 209 -2.29 -17.96 6.63
CA GLN A 209 -1.50 -19.18 6.83
C GLN A 209 0.01 -18.92 6.84
N THR A 210 0.49 -18.03 5.99
CA THR A 210 1.92 -17.65 5.97
C THR A 210 2.29 -16.84 7.20
N SER A 211 1.40 -15.95 7.64
CA SER A 211 1.61 -15.11 8.83
C SER A 211 1.66 -15.91 10.14
N SER A 212 0.88 -16.99 10.26
CA SER A 212 0.84 -17.81 11.48
C SER A 212 2.06 -18.72 11.63
N LYS A 213 2.66 -19.16 10.53
CA LYS A 213 3.85 -20.03 10.52
C LYS A 213 5.14 -19.27 10.87
N THR A 214 5.20 -17.97 10.59
CA THR A 214 6.42 -17.19 10.80
C THR A 214 6.39 -16.54 12.18
N ILE A 215 6.83 -17.27 13.20
CA ILE A 215 6.82 -16.86 14.62
C ILE A 215 7.74 -15.63 14.92
N LYS A 216 8.57 -15.19 13.96
CA LYS A 216 9.45 -14.03 14.14
C LYS A 216 8.78 -12.74 13.64
N ARG A 217 8.60 -11.80 14.57
CA ARG A 217 7.76 -10.58 14.58
C ARG A 217 8.05 -9.50 13.53
N ASP A 218 8.74 -9.81 12.44
CA ASP A 218 9.01 -8.80 11.41
C ASP A 218 7.81 -8.66 10.48
N SER A 219 7.43 -7.41 10.23
CA SER A 219 6.21 -7.01 9.52
C SER A 219 6.19 -7.58 8.10
N GLN A 220 5.59 -8.75 7.92
CA GLN A 220 5.45 -9.34 6.59
C GLN A 220 4.41 -8.55 5.80
N SER A 221 4.83 -8.12 4.61
CA SER A 221 3.93 -7.64 3.57
C SER A 221 3.76 -8.73 2.53
N PHE A 222 2.55 -8.82 1.96
CA PHE A 222 2.28 -9.72 0.85
C PHE A 222 1.93 -8.88 -0.36
N ALA A 223 2.43 -9.27 -1.53
CA ALA A 223 2.18 -8.54 -2.76
C ALA A 223 1.59 -9.47 -3.81
N VAL A 224 0.55 -9.01 -4.50
CA VAL A 224 -0.15 -9.72 -5.57
C VAL A 224 -0.14 -8.81 -6.80
N TRP A 225 0.57 -9.24 -7.84
CA TRP A 225 0.59 -8.55 -9.13
C TRP A 225 -0.67 -8.88 -9.93
N LEU A 226 -1.39 -7.84 -10.36
CA LEU A 226 -2.59 -7.97 -11.18
C LEU A 226 -2.19 -7.87 -12.65
N TYR A 227 -2.09 -9.03 -13.30
CA TYR A 227 -1.83 -9.08 -14.74
C TYR A 227 -3.14 -8.96 -15.53
N PRO A 228 -3.09 -8.37 -16.75
CA PRO A 228 -4.21 -8.38 -17.68
C PRO A 228 -4.76 -9.80 -17.92
N ALA A 229 -6.07 -9.89 -18.16
CA ALA A 229 -6.71 -11.14 -18.58
C ALA A 229 -5.97 -11.71 -19.81
N GLY A 230 -5.51 -12.97 -19.71
CA GLY A 230 -4.71 -13.65 -20.73
C GLY A 230 -3.25 -13.90 -20.36
N LEU A 231 -2.69 -13.16 -19.39
CA LEU A 231 -1.33 -13.39 -18.87
C LEU A 231 -1.28 -14.41 -17.72
N SER A 232 -2.44 -14.91 -17.27
CA SER A 232 -2.54 -15.97 -16.24
C SER A 232 -1.82 -17.27 -16.63
N LYS A 233 -1.54 -17.48 -17.92
CA LYS A 233 -0.73 -18.61 -18.40
C LYS A 233 0.75 -18.48 -18.00
N PHE A 234 1.24 -17.27 -17.74
CA PHE A 234 2.63 -16.99 -17.38
C PHE A 234 2.87 -16.95 -15.86
N THR A 235 1.80 -16.80 -15.06
CA THR A 235 1.94 -16.71 -13.60
C THR A 235 2.42 -18.03 -12.96
N GLY A 236 2.21 -19.18 -13.61
CA GLY A 236 2.73 -20.47 -13.14
C GLY A 236 4.26 -20.57 -13.14
N ALA A 237 4.95 -19.72 -13.91
CA ALA A 237 6.42 -19.68 -13.97
C ALA A 237 7.05 -18.78 -12.90
N ILE A 238 6.28 -17.81 -12.37
CA ILE A 238 6.73 -16.90 -11.32
C ILE A 238 6.41 -17.55 -9.97
N LYS A 239 7.20 -18.56 -9.58
CA LYS A 239 7.17 -19.07 -8.20
C LYS A 239 7.33 -17.87 -7.26
N HIS A 240 6.51 -17.81 -6.21
CA HIS A 240 6.66 -16.86 -5.11
C HIS A 240 8.11 -16.90 -4.61
N ARG A 241 8.95 -15.97 -5.09
CA ARG A 241 10.26 -15.69 -4.48
C ARG A 241 9.94 -15.06 -3.15
N GLY A 242 9.71 -15.91 -2.14
CA GLY A 242 9.71 -15.48 -0.75
C GLY A 242 11.03 -14.76 -0.55
N SER A 243 10.96 -13.48 -0.17
CA SER A 243 12.10 -12.69 0.24
C SER A 243 12.61 -13.26 1.57
N ASP A 244 13.22 -14.43 1.52
CA ASP A 244 13.93 -15.05 2.64
C ASP A 244 15.26 -14.31 2.76
N ASN A 245 15.17 -13.05 3.19
CA ASN A 245 16.30 -12.16 3.42
C ASN A 245 16.97 -12.56 4.74
N ARG A 246 17.45 -13.81 4.82
CA ARG A 246 18.38 -14.22 5.85
C ARG A 246 19.74 -13.66 5.45
N LEU A 247 19.98 -12.40 5.82
CA LEU A 247 21.33 -11.89 5.99
C LEU A 247 22.07 -12.93 6.84
N GLY A 248 23.04 -13.61 6.24
CA GLY A 248 23.85 -14.58 6.94
C GLY A 248 24.52 -13.90 8.11
N ASN A 249 24.16 -14.29 9.33
CA ASN A 249 25.01 -14.07 10.49
C ASN A 249 26.28 -14.89 10.23
N GLY A 250 27.31 -14.25 9.67
CA GLY A 250 28.66 -14.75 9.69
C GLY A 250 29.11 -14.81 11.15
N ASN A 251 29.01 -15.99 11.75
CA ASN A 251 29.81 -16.34 12.91
C ASN A 251 31.21 -16.66 12.38
N ASP A 252 32.04 -15.64 12.26
CA ASP A 252 33.48 -15.81 12.20
C ASP A 252 33.94 -16.09 13.63
N ASN A 253 34.06 -17.38 13.97
CA ASN A 253 34.86 -17.83 15.09
C ASN A 253 36.27 -18.11 14.55
N GLU A 254 37.20 -17.20 14.84
CA GLU A 254 38.62 -17.52 15.04
C GLU A 254 38.85 -17.97 16.49
#